data_AF-A0A948KEP3-F1
#
_entry.id   AF-A0A948KEP3-F1
#
_cell.length_a   1.000
_cell.length_b   1.000
_cell.length_c   1.000
_cell.angle_alpha   90.00
_cell.angle_beta   90.00
_cell.angle_gamma   90.00
#
_symmetry.space_group_name_H-M   'P 1'
#
loop_
_entity.id
_entity.type
_entity.pdbx_description
1 polymer ?
#
loop_
_entity_poly.entity_id
_entity_poly.type
_entity_poly.pdbx_seq_one_letter_code
_entity_poly.pdbx_strand_id
1 'polypeptide(L)' 'GTKVAVEIALMAADAGLIRTDEDVIAIGGSGKGADTALVLRPATSSHIFDLKVKEVICKPANL' A
#
# COMPACT_ATOMS: atom_id res chain seq x y z
N GLY A 1 -1.96 1.51 10.08
CA GLY A 1 -1.20 0.88 9.00
C GLY A 1 -1.64 1.28 7.61
N THR A 2 -2.95 1.43 7.33
CA THR A 2 -3.49 1.64 5.96
C THR A 2 -2.77 2.74 5.17
N LYS A 3 -2.60 3.92 5.77
CA LYS A 3 -1.90 5.05 5.15
C LYS A 3 -0.47 4.68 4.76
N VAL A 4 0.28 4.08 5.69
CA VAL A 4 1.67 3.65 5.49
C VAL A 4 1.76 2.60 4.39
N ALA A 5 0.85 1.61 4.37
CA ALA A 5 0.81 0.59 3.33
C ALA A 5 0.63 1.20 1.92
N VAL A 6 -0.19 2.24 1.78
CA VAL A 6 -0.34 2.98 0.52
C VAL A 6 0.91 3.78 0.18
N GLU A 7 1.46 4.54 1.13
CA GLU A 7 2.66 5.36 0.90
C GLU A 7 3.87 4.53 0.46
N ILE A 8 4.17 3.42 1.12
CA ILE A 8 5.33 2.60 0.77
C ILE A 8 5.18 1.95 -0.60
N ALA A 9 3.95 1.66 -1.03
CA ALA A 9 3.69 1.15 -2.37
C ALA A 9 3.97 2.22 -3.43
N LEU A 10 3.57 3.48 -3.19
CA LEU A 10 3.91 4.61 -4.07
C LEU A 10 5.43 4.82 -4.12
N MET A 11 6.10 4.84 -2.97
CA MET A 11 7.56 5.03 -2.89
C MET A 11 8.33 3.91 -3.60
N ALA A 12 7.89 2.66 -3.44
CA ALA A 12 8.49 1.53 -4.13
C ALA A 12 8.28 1.59 -5.64
N ALA A 13 7.11 2.04 -6.10
CA ALA A 13 6.82 2.26 -7.51
C ALA A 13 7.66 3.41 -8.09
N ASP A 14 7.78 4.53 -7.36
CA ASP A 14 8.60 5.68 -7.75
C ASP A 14 10.09 5.32 -7.87
N ALA A 15 10.57 4.43 -6.99
CA ALA A 15 11.94 3.90 -7.04
C ALA A 15 12.14 2.84 -8.15
N GLY A 16 11.10 2.45 -8.87
CA GLY A 16 11.16 1.40 -9.89
C GLY A 16 11.42 -0.01 -9.35
N LEU A 17 11.12 -0.24 -8.06
CA LEU A 17 11.40 -1.52 -7.38
C LEU A 17 10.24 -2.52 -7.47
N ILE A 18 9.04 -2.05 -7.79
CA ILE A 18 7.85 -2.88 -8.02
C ILE A 18 7.18 -2.45 -9.32
N ARG A 19 6.49 -3.38 -10.00
CA ARG A 19 5.76 -3.05 -11.22
C ARG A 19 4.39 -2.46 -10.89
N THR A 20 3.94 -1.51 -11.68
CA THR A 20 2.62 -0.86 -11.55
C THR A 20 1.51 -1.58 -12.31
N ASP A 21 1.85 -2.62 -13.08
CA ASP A 21 0.89 -3.43 -13.85
C ASP A 21 0.49 -4.75 -13.18
N GLU A 22 1.05 -5.06 -12.00
CA GLU A 22 0.71 -6.25 -11.19
C GLU A 22 0.15 -5.86 -9.81
N ASP A 23 -0.62 -6.77 -9.20
CA ASP A 23 -1.09 -6.58 -7.83
C ASP A 23 0.01 -6.97 -6.83
N VAL A 24 0.16 -6.18 -5.77
CA VAL A 24 1.15 -6.40 -4.70
C VAL A 24 0.48 -6.45 -3.34
N ILE A 25 1.15 -7.08 -2.37
CA ILE A 25 0.76 -7.01 -0.96
C ILE A 25 1.60 -5.94 -0.28
N ALA A 26 0.95 -4.90 0.24
CA ALA A 26 1.60 -3.84 1.02
C ALA A 26 1.22 -3.95 2.49
N ILE A 27 2.23 -3.88 3.37
CA ILE A 27 2.07 -4.08 4.82
C ILE A 27 2.54 -2.83 5.55
N GLY A 28 1.69 -2.30 6.43
CA GLY A 28 1.98 -1.11 7.23
C GLY A 28 1.50 -1.25 8.68
N GLY A 29 2.05 -0.43 9.58
CA GLY A 29 1.68 -0.40 11.01
C GLY A 29 1.19 0.97 11.48
N SER A 30 0.75 1.04 12.73
CA SER A 30 0.39 2.28 13.42
C SER A 30 1.32 2.51 14.61
N GLY A 31 2.19 3.51 14.52
CA GLY A 31 3.23 3.80 15.52
C GLY A 31 4.41 2.83 15.50
N LYS A 32 4.18 1.53 15.71
CA LYS A 32 5.21 0.47 15.67
C LYS A 32 4.65 -0.86 15.15
N GLY A 33 5.53 -1.74 14.66
CA GLY A 33 5.15 -3.05 14.14
C GLY A 33 4.32 -2.97 12.85
N ALA A 34 3.49 -3.98 12.60
CA ALA A 34 2.61 -4.06 11.45
C ALA A 34 1.21 -4.52 11.92
N ASP A 35 0.16 -3.84 11.44
CA ASP A 35 -1.23 -4.09 11.84
C ASP A 35 -2.20 -4.10 10.65
N THR A 36 -1.74 -3.71 9.47
CA THR A 36 -2.55 -3.58 8.26
C THR A 36 -1.84 -4.22 7.07
N ALA A 37 -2.54 -5.04 6.30
CA ALA A 37 -2.07 -5.60 5.05
C ALA A 37 -3.14 -5.45 3.96
N LEU A 38 -2.73 -4.98 2.79
CA LEU A 38 -3.61 -4.67 1.65
C LEU A 38 -3.10 -5.37 0.40
N VAL A 39 -4.00 -5.92 -0.41
CA VAL A 39 -3.71 -6.18 -1.83
C VAL A 39 -4.05 -4.91 -2.60
N LEU A 40 -3.13 -4.39 -3.40
CA LEU A 40 -3.35 -3.18 -4.19
C LEU A 40 -2.64 -3.23 -5.54
N ARG A 41 -3.16 -2.48 -6.51
CA ARG A 41 -2.48 -2.12 -7.75
C ARG A 41 -1.72 -0.82 -7.48
N PRO A 42 -0.37 -0.82 -7.44
CA PRO A 42 0.41 0.36 -7.14
C PRO A 42 0.43 1.34 -8.33
N ALA A 43 0.71 2.60 -8.03
CA ALA A 43 0.95 3.67 -9.01
C ALA A 43 2.14 4.50 -8.54
N THR A 44 2.70 5.35 -9.40
CA THR A 44 3.68 6.35 -8.96
C THR A 44 2.99 7.50 -8.21
N SER A 45 3.72 8.22 -7.37
CA SER A 45 3.15 9.30 -6.54
C SER A 45 2.50 10.42 -7.37
N SER A 46 3.06 10.73 -8.55
CA SER A 46 2.48 11.67 -9.53
C SER A 46 1.10 11.25 -10.04
N HIS A 47 0.78 9.96 -9.94
CA HIS A 47 -0.46 9.32 -10.41
C HIS A 47 -1.21 8.64 -9.27
N ILE A 48 -1.15 9.19 -8.05
CA ILE A 48 -1.70 8.56 -6.84
C ILE A 48 -3.18 8.14 -6.96
N PHE A 49 -4.00 8.86 -7.73
CA PHE A 49 -5.42 8.52 -7.92
C PHE A 49 -5.66 7.25 -8.76
N ASP A 50 -4.63 6.80 -9.47
CA ASP A 50 -4.65 5.55 -10.25
C ASP A 50 -4.39 4.32 -9.37
N LEU A 51 -3.81 4.51 -8.17
CA LEU A 51 -3.65 3.42 -7.19
C LEU A 51 -5.03 2.87 -6.80
N LYS A 52 -5.15 1.54 -6.78
CA LYS A 52 -6.39 0.86 -6.38
C LYS A 52 -6.12 -0.16 -5.29
N VAL A 53 -6.71 0.06 -4.12
CA VAL A 53 -6.81 -0.99 -3.09
C VAL A 53 -7.85 -2.02 -3.57
N LYS A 54 -7.42 -3.28 -3.70
CA LYS A 54 -8.24 -4.39 -4.20
C LYS A 54 -8.84 -5.20 -3.06
N GLU A 55 -8.06 -5.42 -2.01
CA GLU A 55 -8.47 -6.23 -0.86
C GLU A 55 -7.85 -5.68 0.42
N VAL A 56 -8.59 -5.80 1.52
CA VAL A 56 -8.09 -5.58 2.88
C VAL A 56 -7.94 -6.95 3.53
N ILE A 57 -6.70 -7.44 3.63
CA ILE A 57 -6.41 -8.75 4.27
C ILE A 57 -6.65 -8.63 5.77
N CYS A 58 -6.09 -7.59 6.37
CA CYS A 58 -6.34 -7.24 7.76
C CYS A 58 -6.14 -5.73 7.97
N LYS A 59 -6.89 -5.18 8.91
CA LYS A 59 -6.64 -3.87 9.50
C LYS A 59 -7.30 -3.83 10.88
N PRO A 60 -6.86 -2.95 11.80
CA PRO A 60 -7.58 -2.72 13.04
C PRO A 60 -9.00 -2.20 12.75
N ALA A 61 -9.98 -2.65 13.53
CA ALA A 61 -11.37 -2.20 13.40
C ALA A 61 -11.56 -0.76 13.92
N ASN A 62 -10.97 -0.46 15.09
CA ASN A 62 -11.21 0.75 15.86
C ASN A 62 -9.90 1.43 16.29
N LEU A 63 -9.11 1.89 15.30
CA LEU A 63 -7.92 2.70 15.56
C LEU A 63 -8.20 4.18 15.36
#